data_AF-A0A4Z0QG02-F1
#
_entry.id   AF-A0A4Z0QG02-F1
#
_cell.length_a   1.000
_cell.length_b   1.000
_cell.length_c   1.000
_cell.angle_alpha   90.00
_cell.angle_beta   90.00
_cell.angle_gamma   90.00
#
_symmetry.space_group_name_H-M   'P 1'
#
loop_
_entity.id
_entity.type
_entity.pdbx_description
1 polymer ?
#
loop_
_entity_poly.entity_id
_entity_poly.type
_entity_poly.pdbx_seq_one_letter_code
_entity_poly.pdbx_strand_id
1 'polypeptide(L)'
;MKRYARTLALLLLPAGSWAQTPLPQLAVRPISLPAELAYYDNQFSGLAIRQKALFLLSESRLQDKAEGKLYRIELADLERQLADTAYTLPYRKYPLVNLAVLQGKINAQNQEYEGLEALAFDGKQLYFSVETTTLSPNCYLLKGTLQDSAVVLDTGFLLALPKPTRPDGSHIYNAGFEAISKDRNTLLSFFEYNYFDSQNYAYQHTLSAAASPATALPLARLPFRITDITRTTGRHFTAINYFFKGEGEDTVYRTPATDPASTALIRTGAAYHNYCRLVAIRRRGRELSWQPIGELPGPYMGYNWEGLAAHKKGYFLINDKYTPQKPFTSTLVYIRKP
;
A
#
# COMPACT_ATOMS: atom_id res chain seq x y z
N MET A 1 54.87 54.06 -7.59
CA MET A 1 54.07 53.49 -6.48
C MET A 1 52.65 54.01 -6.55
N LYS A 2 51.66 53.17 -6.87
CA LYS A 2 50.23 53.35 -6.51
C LYS A 2 49.56 51.98 -6.72
N ARG A 3 49.34 51.26 -5.61
CA ARG A 3 48.67 49.96 -5.57
C ARG A 3 47.16 50.21 -5.56
N TYR A 4 46.43 49.71 -6.53
CA TYR A 4 44.96 49.66 -6.49
C TYR A 4 44.53 48.36 -5.80
N ALA A 5 43.93 48.48 -4.62
CA ALA A 5 43.27 47.39 -3.92
C ALA A 5 41.97 47.02 -4.66
N ARG A 6 41.85 45.77 -5.07
CA ARG A 6 40.59 45.21 -5.60
C ARG A 6 39.81 44.63 -4.43
N THR A 7 38.74 45.32 -4.03
CA THR A 7 37.74 44.82 -3.09
C THR A 7 36.88 43.79 -3.82
N LEU A 8 36.92 42.53 -3.39
CA LEU A 8 36.05 41.47 -3.89
C LEU A 8 34.68 41.61 -3.20
N ALA A 9 33.66 42.06 -3.93
CA ALA A 9 32.29 42.05 -3.43
C ALA A 9 31.73 40.62 -3.55
N LEU A 10 31.51 39.97 -2.41
CA LEU A 10 30.81 38.70 -2.33
C LEU A 10 29.31 38.98 -2.55
N LEU A 11 28.80 38.67 -3.74
CA LEU A 11 27.36 38.68 -4.03
C LEU A 11 26.70 37.53 -3.26
N LEU A 12 26.08 37.85 -2.12
CA LEU A 12 25.11 36.99 -1.47
C LEU A 12 23.88 36.89 -2.37
N LEU A 13 23.76 35.78 -3.11
CA LEU A 13 22.51 35.43 -3.78
C LEU A 13 21.45 35.14 -2.71
N PRO A 14 20.27 35.77 -2.76
CA PRO A 14 19.18 35.40 -1.87
C PRO A 14 18.82 33.94 -2.15
N ALA A 15 18.70 33.15 -1.08
CA ALA A 15 18.13 31.81 -1.16
C ALA A 15 16.70 31.95 -1.71
N GLY A 16 16.56 31.71 -3.01
CA GLY A 16 15.26 31.74 -3.68
C GLY A 16 14.35 30.75 -2.98
N SER A 17 13.25 31.24 -2.44
CA SER A 17 12.10 30.45 -2.03
C SER A 17 11.63 29.66 -3.26
N TRP A 18 11.97 28.39 -3.31
CA TRP A 18 11.39 27.46 -4.27
C TRP A 18 9.90 27.37 -3.94
N ALA A 19 9.09 28.14 -4.64
CA ALA A 19 7.64 27.98 -4.60
C ALA A 19 7.36 26.52 -4.99
N GLN A 20 6.90 25.73 -4.02
CA GLN A 20 6.47 24.36 -4.29
C GLN A 20 5.32 24.44 -5.30
N THR A 21 5.56 23.94 -6.50
CA THR A 21 4.52 23.84 -7.51
C THR A 21 3.42 22.95 -6.94
N PRO A 22 2.15 23.39 -6.94
CA PRO A 22 1.05 22.56 -6.46
C PRO A 22 1.05 21.20 -7.16
N LEU A 23 0.84 20.13 -6.40
CA LEU A 23 0.74 18.80 -6.99
C LEU A 23 -0.46 18.74 -7.92
N PRO A 24 -0.36 18.02 -9.06
CA PRO A 24 -1.49 17.85 -9.94
C PRO A 24 -2.57 17.03 -9.22
N GLN A 25 -3.82 17.48 -9.36
CA GLN A 25 -4.98 16.70 -8.95
C GLN A 25 -5.22 15.57 -9.95
N LEU A 26 -5.42 14.36 -9.44
CA LEU A 26 -5.57 13.17 -10.27
C LEU A 26 -6.98 13.05 -10.84
N ALA A 27 -7.10 12.65 -12.10
CA ALA A 27 -8.39 12.43 -12.76
C ALA A 27 -8.91 11.03 -12.42
N VAL A 28 -10.04 10.96 -11.73
CA VAL A 28 -10.65 9.72 -11.24
C VAL A 28 -11.88 9.35 -12.06
N ARG A 29 -11.98 8.08 -12.44
CA ARG A 29 -13.11 7.50 -13.18
C ARG A 29 -13.64 6.29 -12.41
N PRO A 30 -14.86 6.34 -11.84
CA PRO A 30 -15.41 5.21 -11.12
C PRO A 30 -15.71 4.03 -12.06
N ILE A 31 -15.65 2.82 -11.51
CA ILE A 31 -15.92 1.56 -12.19
C ILE A 31 -17.02 0.85 -11.38
N SER A 32 -18.16 0.57 -12.03
CA SER A 32 -19.30 -0.06 -11.38
C SER A 32 -19.02 -1.54 -11.16
N LEU A 33 -18.79 -1.91 -9.91
CA LEU A 33 -18.57 -3.29 -9.51
C LEU A 33 -19.88 -4.09 -9.49
N PRO A 34 -19.87 -5.39 -9.87
CA PRO A 34 -20.99 -6.30 -9.63
C PRO A 34 -21.33 -6.37 -8.14
N ALA A 35 -22.58 -6.70 -7.80
CA ALA A 35 -23.09 -6.69 -6.42
C ALA A 35 -22.20 -7.47 -5.44
N GLU A 36 -21.69 -8.64 -5.85
CA GLU A 36 -20.76 -9.41 -5.00
C GLU A 36 -19.50 -8.60 -4.70
N LEU A 37 -18.86 -7.97 -5.69
CA LEU A 37 -17.61 -7.21 -5.49
C LEU A 37 -17.84 -5.85 -4.84
N ALA A 38 -19.02 -5.25 -4.98
CA ALA A 38 -19.37 -3.99 -4.32
C ALA A 38 -19.72 -4.18 -2.83
N TYR A 39 -19.99 -5.41 -2.40
CA TYR A 39 -20.37 -5.71 -1.02
C TYR A 39 -19.24 -5.37 -0.05
N TYR A 40 -19.48 -4.39 0.82
CA TYR A 40 -18.46 -3.77 1.66
C TYR A 40 -17.78 -4.72 2.65
N ASP A 41 -18.48 -5.74 3.16
CA ASP A 41 -17.86 -6.72 4.08
C ASP A 41 -16.92 -7.72 3.36
N ASN A 42 -16.78 -7.64 2.02
CA ASN A 42 -15.69 -8.38 1.38
C ASN A 42 -14.33 -7.96 1.91
N GLN A 43 -14.14 -6.66 2.14
CA GLN A 43 -12.89 -6.03 2.55
C GLN A 43 -11.75 -6.32 1.57
N PHE A 44 -11.24 -5.32 0.86
CA PHE A 44 -10.18 -5.52 -0.14
C PHE A 44 -8.86 -4.96 0.34
N SER A 45 -7.82 -5.78 0.33
CA SER A 45 -6.50 -5.45 0.89
C SER A 45 -5.37 -5.61 -0.13
N GLY A 46 -5.68 -5.48 -1.42
CA GLY A 46 -4.62 -5.44 -2.42
C GLY A 46 -5.09 -5.67 -3.84
N LEU A 47 -4.40 -5.04 -4.78
CA LEU A 47 -4.61 -5.24 -6.20
C LEU A 47 -3.32 -5.71 -6.88
N ALA A 48 -3.46 -6.59 -7.87
CA ALA A 48 -2.34 -6.93 -8.73
C ALA A 48 -2.80 -7.22 -10.15
N ILE A 49 -1.97 -6.85 -11.14
CA ILE A 49 -2.21 -7.20 -12.54
C ILE A 49 -1.28 -8.32 -12.98
N ARG A 50 -1.87 -9.34 -13.61
CA ARG A 50 -1.13 -10.47 -14.19
C ARG A 50 -1.88 -11.04 -15.39
N GLN A 51 -1.16 -11.33 -16.47
CA GLN A 51 -1.70 -11.93 -17.71
C GLN A 51 -3.04 -11.33 -18.17
N LYS A 52 -3.06 -10.01 -18.39
CA LYS A 52 -4.23 -9.25 -18.88
C LYS A 52 -5.45 -9.24 -17.94
N ALA A 53 -5.30 -9.58 -16.67
CA ALA A 53 -6.37 -9.47 -15.69
C ALA A 53 -5.92 -8.65 -14.46
N LEU A 54 -6.89 -7.97 -13.86
CA LEU A 54 -6.81 -7.39 -12.54
C LEU A 54 -7.27 -8.43 -11.52
N PHE A 55 -6.49 -8.60 -10.46
CA PHE A 55 -6.80 -9.44 -9.32
C PHE A 55 -7.07 -8.58 -8.09
N LEU A 56 -8.11 -8.93 -7.34
CA LEU A 56 -8.53 -8.22 -6.13
C LEU A 56 -8.51 -9.22 -4.96
N LEU A 57 -7.69 -8.97 -3.95
CA LEU A 57 -7.56 -9.81 -2.76
C LEU A 57 -8.59 -9.38 -1.71
N SER A 58 -9.36 -10.34 -1.18
CA SER A 58 -10.14 -10.10 0.04
C SER A 58 -9.25 -10.18 1.29
N GLU A 59 -9.49 -9.33 2.28
CA GLU A 59 -8.75 -9.30 3.55
C GLU A 59 -8.98 -10.57 4.39
N SER A 60 -10.13 -11.23 4.26
CA SER A 60 -10.40 -12.52 4.94
C SER A 60 -10.30 -12.45 6.48
N ARG A 61 -10.81 -11.37 7.08
CA ARG A 61 -10.68 -11.14 8.51
C ARG A 61 -11.32 -12.23 9.37
N LEU A 62 -10.64 -12.59 10.46
CA LEU A 62 -11.13 -13.64 11.37
C LEU A 62 -12.45 -13.26 12.05
N GLN A 63 -12.53 -12.01 12.52
CA GLN A 63 -13.70 -11.47 13.23
C GLN A 63 -14.98 -11.46 12.38
N ASP A 64 -14.82 -11.35 11.06
CA ASP A 64 -15.94 -11.30 10.11
C ASP A 64 -16.31 -12.69 9.57
N LYS A 65 -15.53 -13.73 9.92
CA LYS A 65 -15.66 -15.09 9.36
C LYS A 65 -15.71 -15.09 7.83
N ALA A 66 -15.00 -14.15 7.22
CA ALA A 66 -15.03 -13.92 5.78
C ALA A 66 -14.25 -15.02 5.04
N GLU A 67 -14.78 -15.44 3.89
CA GLU A 67 -14.08 -16.36 2.99
C GLU A 67 -12.85 -15.66 2.39
N GLY A 68 -11.67 -16.25 2.57
CA GLY A 68 -10.47 -15.84 1.85
C GLY A 68 -10.54 -16.21 0.37
N LYS A 69 -10.53 -15.19 -0.48
CA LYS A 69 -10.73 -15.33 -1.93
C LYS A 69 -9.95 -14.30 -2.72
N LEU A 70 -9.68 -14.65 -3.97
CA LEU A 70 -9.09 -13.79 -4.97
C LEU A 70 -10.06 -13.64 -6.12
N TYR A 71 -10.43 -12.41 -6.46
CA TYR A 71 -11.24 -12.13 -7.63
C TYR A 71 -10.35 -11.85 -8.83
N ARG A 72 -10.87 -12.11 -10.03
CA ARG A 72 -10.22 -11.83 -11.31
C ARG A 72 -11.21 -11.15 -12.24
N ILE A 73 -10.81 -10.02 -12.80
CA ILE A 73 -11.54 -9.28 -13.83
C ILE A 73 -10.61 -9.08 -15.02
N GLU A 74 -11.06 -9.34 -16.24
CA GLU A 74 -10.22 -9.09 -17.41
C GLU A 74 -10.00 -7.58 -17.61
N LEU A 75 -8.79 -7.19 -17.98
CA LEU A 75 -8.49 -5.78 -18.28
C LEU A 75 -9.29 -5.27 -19.47
N ALA A 76 -9.60 -6.14 -20.44
CA ALA A 76 -10.44 -5.78 -21.58
C ALA A 76 -11.87 -5.41 -21.15
N ASP A 77 -12.42 -6.10 -20.14
CA ASP A 77 -13.75 -5.81 -19.59
C ASP A 77 -13.75 -4.50 -18.80
N LEU A 78 -12.71 -4.25 -18.01
CA LEU A 78 -12.52 -2.96 -17.32
C LEU A 78 -12.38 -1.80 -18.31
N GLU A 79 -11.63 -2.00 -19.40
CA GLU A 79 -11.49 -1.00 -20.46
C GLU A 79 -12.80 -0.75 -21.21
N ARG A 80 -13.58 -1.81 -21.45
CA ARG A 80 -14.92 -1.70 -22.02
C ARG A 80 -15.85 -0.92 -21.10
N GLN A 81 -15.87 -1.19 -19.79
CA GLN A 81 -16.72 -0.45 -18.87
C GLN A 81 -16.28 1.02 -18.74
N LEU A 82 -14.97 1.29 -18.85
CA LEU A 82 -14.46 2.65 -18.93
C LEU A 82 -14.90 3.37 -20.22
N ALA A 83 -15.34 2.69 -21.27
CA ALA A 83 -15.90 3.31 -22.47
C ALA A 83 -17.44 3.33 -22.47
N ASP A 84 -18.05 2.31 -21.86
CA ASP A 84 -19.49 2.08 -21.77
C ASP A 84 -19.83 1.73 -20.32
N THR A 85 -20.30 2.73 -19.56
CA THR A 85 -20.60 2.57 -18.13
C THR A 85 -21.80 1.66 -17.86
N ALA A 86 -22.59 1.29 -18.88
CA ALA A 86 -23.67 0.31 -18.75
C ALA A 86 -23.17 -1.14 -18.87
N TYR A 87 -21.92 -1.36 -19.30
CA TYR A 87 -21.35 -2.69 -19.39
C TYR A 87 -21.23 -3.35 -18.01
N THR A 88 -21.75 -4.56 -17.87
CA THR A 88 -21.64 -5.34 -16.62
C THR A 88 -20.34 -6.13 -16.62
N LEU A 89 -19.51 -5.92 -15.60
CA LEU A 89 -18.22 -6.61 -15.50
C LEU A 89 -18.41 -8.10 -15.16
N PRO A 90 -17.96 -9.02 -16.02
CA PRO A 90 -17.78 -10.40 -15.61
C PRO A 90 -16.60 -10.51 -14.64
N TYR A 91 -16.68 -11.45 -13.71
CA TYR A 91 -15.58 -11.75 -12.81
C TYR A 91 -15.49 -13.25 -12.57
N ARG A 92 -14.34 -13.67 -12.06
CA ARG A 92 -14.13 -15.02 -11.56
C ARG A 92 -13.63 -14.98 -10.12
N LYS A 93 -14.16 -15.87 -9.29
CA LYS A 93 -13.71 -16.07 -7.91
C LYS A 93 -12.78 -17.27 -7.83
N TYR A 94 -11.70 -17.13 -7.06
CA TYR A 94 -10.75 -18.18 -6.71
C TYR A 94 -10.69 -18.30 -5.18
N PRO A 95 -11.15 -19.40 -4.58
CA PRO A 95 -10.97 -19.62 -3.15
C PRO A 95 -9.49 -19.80 -2.80
N LEU A 96 -9.10 -19.39 -1.59
CA LEU A 96 -7.76 -19.62 -1.03
C LEU A 96 -7.73 -20.94 -0.25
N VAL A 97 -7.33 -22.01 -0.91
CA VAL A 97 -7.23 -23.35 -0.31
C VAL A 97 -6.04 -23.39 0.66
N ASN A 98 -6.24 -24.06 1.80
CA ASN A 98 -5.29 -24.20 2.92
C ASN A 98 -5.04 -22.94 3.77
N LEU A 99 -5.80 -21.85 3.59
CA LEU A 99 -5.65 -20.65 4.44
C LEU A 99 -5.88 -20.97 5.92
N ALA A 100 -6.95 -21.71 6.25
CA ALA A 100 -7.26 -22.12 7.62
C ALA A 100 -6.15 -22.93 8.29
N VAL A 101 -5.39 -23.74 7.52
CA VAL A 101 -4.25 -24.50 8.04
C VAL A 101 -3.12 -23.56 8.45
N LEU A 102 -2.83 -22.55 7.63
CA LEU A 102 -1.80 -21.55 7.92
C LEU A 102 -2.20 -20.65 9.09
N GLN A 103 -3.48 -20.22 9.14
CA GLN A 103 -4.04 -19.50 10.29
C GLN A 103 -3.88 -20.29 11.59
N GLY A 104 -4.19 -21.59 11.58
CA GLY A 104 -3.99 -22.47 12.73
C GLY A 104 -2.53 -22.53 13.19
N LYS A 105 -1.56 -22.52 12.26
CA LYS A 105 -0.12 -22.49 12.59
C LYS A 105 0.33 -21.16 13.19
N ILE A 106 -0.22 -20.05 12.71
CA ILE A 106 0.04 -18.69 13.20
C ILE A 106 -0.50 -18.57 14.65
N ASN A 107 -1.76 -18.94 14.86
CA ASN A 107 -2.40 -18.89 16.18
C ASN A 107 -1.75 -19.85 17.18
N ALA A 108 -1.30 -21.04 16.75
CA ALA A 108 -0.58 -21.98 17.62
C ALA A 108 0.77 -21.42 18.14
N GLN A 109 1.29 -20.35 17.53
CA GLN A 109 2.49 -19.62 17.99
C GLN A 109 2.13 -18.38 18.84
N ASN A 110 0.87 -18.25 19.27
CA ASN A 110 0.34 -17.05 19.95
C ASN A 110 0.58 -15.77 19.15
N GLN A 111 0.62 -15.86 17.82
CA GLN A 111 0.55 -14.71 16.92
C GLN A 111 -0.88 -14.70 16.42
N GLU A 112 -1.73 -13.82 16.93
CA GLU A 112 -3.16 -13.85 16.61
C GLU A 112 -3.40 -13.29 15.21
N TYR A 113 -3.91 -14.12 14.30
CA TYR A 113 -4.21 -13.74 12.91
C TYR A 113 -5.35 -12.71 12.83
N GLU A 114 -5.15 -11.64 12.04
CA GLU A 114 -6.20 -10.63 11.78
C GLU A 114 -6.72 -10.70 10.35
N GLY A 115 -5.85 -10.63 9.35
CA GLY A 115 -6.23 -10.49 7.94
C GLY A 115 -5.08 -10.74 6.97
N LEU A 116 -5.40 -10.89 5.68
CA LEU A 116 -4.46 -10.82 4.57
C LEU A 116 -4.35 -9.36 4.13
N GLU A 117 -3.14 -8.81 4.03
CA GLU A 117 -2.99 -7.36 3.83
C GLU A 117 -2.36 -6.92 2.50
N ALA A 118 -1.81 -7.84 1.72
CA ALA A 118 -1.17 -7.46 0.47
C ALA A 118 -1.00 -8.65 -0.47
N LEU A 119 -0.80 -8.37 -1.77
CA LEU A 119 -0.66 -9.36 -2.82
C LEU A 119 0.49 -9.03 -3.79
N ALA A 120 1.35 -10.01 -4.08
CA ALA A 120 2.31 -9.91 -5.18
C ALA A 120 2.38 -11.20 -6.01
N PHE A 121 2.57 -11.04 -7.33
CA PHE A 121 2.77 -12.17 -8.25
C PHE A 121 4.26 -12.42 -8.56
N ASP A 122 4.61 -13.69 -8.62
CA ASP A 122 5.79 -14.22 -9.32
C ASP A 122 5.39 -15.32 -10.31
N GLY A 123 5.06 -14.93 -11.54
CA GLY A 123 4.62 -15.87 -12.56
C GLY A 123 3.26 -16.49 -12.24
N LYS A 124 3.27 -17.75 -11.76
CA LYS A 124 2.09 -18.45 -11.21
C LYS A 124 2.06 -18.48 -9.68
N GLN A 125 3.17 -18.13 -9.03
CA GLN A 125 3.24 -18.02 -7.59
C GLN A 125 2.64 -16.67 -7.16
N LEU A 126 2.04 -16.68 -5.97
CA LEU A 126 1.46 -15.53 -5.29
C LEU A 126 2.08 -15.48 -3.92
N TYR A 127 2.37 -14.27 -3.46
CA TYR A 127 2.80 -14.00 -2.11
C TYR A 127 1.74 -13.12 -1.46
N PHE A 128 1.51 -13.36 -0.18
CA PHE A 128 0.55 -12.62 0.63
C PHE A 128 1.24 -12.17 1.90
N SER A 129 0.96 -10.96 2.37
CA SER A 129 1.22 -10.61 3.77
C SER A 129 0.01 -10.93 4.63
N VAL A 130 0.27 -11.15 5.91
CA VAL A 130 -0.73 -11.40 6.94
C VAL A 130 -0.48 -10.43 8.08
N GLU A 131 -1.53 -9.71 8.47
CA GLU A 131 -1.54 -8.95 9.71
C GLU A 131 -1.87 -9.85 10.90
N THR A 132 -1.28 -9.46 12.02
CA THR A 132 -1.52 -10.03 13.33
C THR A 132 -1.70 -8.91 14.33
N THR A 133 -2.41 -9.21 15.42
CA THR A 133 -2.79 -8.23 16.44
C THR A 133 -1.61 -7.40 16.91
N THR A 134 -1.86 -6.15 17.33
CA THR A 134 -0.82 -5.21 17.77
C THR A 134 0.19 -5.84 18.75
N LEU A 135 -0.26 -6.71 19.67
CA LEU A 135 0.59 -7.40 20.64
C LEU A 135 1.45 -8.55 20.06
N SER A 136 1.08 -9.10 18.91
CA SER A 136 1.87 -10.13 18.23
C SER A 136 3.19 -9.51 17.72
N PRO A 137 4.38 -10.05 18.00
CA PRO A 137 5.64 -9.49 17.50
C PRO A 137 5.86 -9.65 16.00
N ASN A 138 5.16 -10.57 15.33
CA ASN A 138 5.40 -10.88 13.92
C ASN A 138 4.13 -10.82 13.07
N CYS A 139 4.27 -10.27 11.87
CA CYS A 139 3.42 -10.57 10.72
C CYS A 139 3.95 -11.80 9.98
N TYR A 140 3.27 -12.21 8.91
CA TYR A 140 3.71 -13.35 8.12
C TYR A 140 3.65 -13.11 6.62
N LEU A 141 4.53 -13.78 5.88
CA LEU A 141 4.40 -14.00 4.44
C LEU A 141 3.92 -15.42 4.17
N LEU A 142 2.89 -15.52 3.34
CA LEU A 142 2.40 -16.77 2.77
C LEU A 142 2.79 -16.86 1.31
N LYS A 143 2.78 -18.07 0.78
CA LYS A 143 3.00 -18.36 -0.64
C LYS A 143 1.94 -19.32 -1.14
N GLY A 144 1.46 -19.10 -2.35
CA GLY A 144 0.53 -19.99 -3.01
C GLY A 144 0.74 -20.06 -4.51
N THR A 145 0.05 -20.99 -5.15
CA THR A 145 0.07 -21.13 -6.61
C THR A 145 -1.34 -20.91 -7.16
N LEU A 146 -1.47 -20.03 -8.15
CA LEU A 146 -2.71 -19.88 -8.91
C LEU A 146 -2.88 -21.08 -9.84
N GLN A 147 -3.92 -21.86 -9.58
CA GLN A 147 -4.38 -22.96 -10.41
C GLN A 147 -5.64 -22.55 -11.17
N ASP A 148 -6.20 -23.48 -11.94
CA ASP A 148 -7.31 -23.15 -12.83
C ASP A 148 -8.56 -22.70 -12.06
N SER A 149 -8.86 -23.25 -10.89
CA SER A 149 -10.08 -22.96 -10.12
C SER A 149 -9.84 -22.37 -8.72
N ALA A 150 -8.61 -22.33 -8.22
CA ALA A 150 -8.30 -21.88 -6.86
C ALA A 150 -6.87 -21.33 -6.77
N VAL A 151 -6.57 -20.64 -5.67
CA VAL A 151 -5.19 -20.46 -5.22
C VAL A 151 -4.92 -21.50 -4.14
N VAL A 152 -3.91 -22.34 -4.34
CA VAL A 152 -3.51 -23.34 -3.35
C VAL A 152 -2.31 -22.82 -2.58
N LEU A 153 -2.50 -22.54 -1.29
CA LEU A 153 -1.44 -22.06 -0.41
C LEU A 153 -0.51 -23.21 0.00
N ASP A 154 0.79 -22.93 -0.01
CA ASP A 154 1.85 -23.83 0.41
C ASP A 154 1.92 -23.84 1.93
N THR A 155 1.38 -24.89 2.55
CA THR A 155 1.38 -25.04 4.01
C THR A 155 2.78 -25.17 4.62
N GLY A 156 3.81 -25.45 3.81
CA GLY A 156 5.21 -25.49 4.23
C GLY A 156 5.89 -24.11 4.18
N PHE A 157 5.25 -23.10 3.59
CA PHE A 157 5.75 -21.74 3.53
C PHE A 157 4.98 -20.83 4.49
N LEU A 158 5.60 -20.53 5.62
CA LEU A 158 5.11 -19.57 6.61
C LEU A 158 6.31 -18.80 7.14
N LEU A 159 6.57 -17.62 6.57
CA LEU A 159 7.74 -16.82 6.91
C LEU A 159 7.34 -15.71 7.87
N ALA A 160 7.83 -15.75 9.11
CA ALA A 160 7.61 -14.69 10.08
C ALA A 160 8.41 -13.44 9.70
N LEU A 161 7.74 -12.29 9.80
CA LEU A 161 8.33 -10.96 9.60
C LEU A 161 8.15 -10.14 10.88
N PRO A 162 9.24 -9.67 11.51
CA PRO A 162 9.13 -8.88 12.73
C PRO A 162 8.47 -7.54 12.46
N LYS A 163 7.54 -7.14 13.33
CA LYS A 163 6.95 -5.81 13.33
C LYS A 163 7.93 -4.79 13.91
N PRO A 164 7.82 -3.51 13.52
CA PRO A 164 8.66 -2.47 14.09
C PRO A 164 8.18 -2.13 15.50
N THR A 165 9.11 -1.75 16.37
CA THR A 165 8.82 -1.29 17.73
C THR A 165 9.27 0.15 17.92
N ARG A 166 8.71 0.83 18.91
CA ARG A 166 9.21 2.11 19.37
C ARG A 166 10.58 1.95 20.07
N PRO A 167 11.33 3.05 20.30
CA PRO A 167 12.60 2.98 21.02
C PRO A 167 12.54 2.34 22.41
N ASP A 168 11.38 2.42 23.08
CA ASP A 168 11.13 1.79 24.38
C ASP A 168 10.75 0.30 24.30
N GLY A 169 10.73 -0.27 23.09
CA GLY A 169 10.35 -1.66 22.82
C GLY A 169 8.84 -1.89 22.71
N SER A 170 8.00 -0.88 22.90
CA SER A 170 6.56 -1.02 22.77
C SER A 170 6.12 -1.26 21.31
N HIS A 171 5.05 -2.03 21.14
CA HIS A 171 4.44 -2.25 19.84
C HIS A 171 3.82 -0.97 19.29
N ILE A 172 3.97 -0.77 17.99
CA ILE A 172 3.29 0.28 17.25
C ILE A 172 1.95 -0.29 16.81
N TYR A 173 0.87 0.43 17.12
CA TYR A 173 -0.49 0.08 16.70
C TYR A 173 -0.57 0.01 15.18
N ASN A 174 -1.18 -1.07 14.64
CA ASN A 174 -1.38 -1.30 13.20
C ASN A 174 -0.15 -0.93 12.37
N ALA A 175 0.93 -1.66 12.64
CA ALA A 175 2.21 -1.53 11.94
C ALA A 175 2.53 -2.82 11.17
N GLY A 176 1.49 -3.42 10.58
CA GLY A 176 1.59 -4.61 9.73
C GLY A 176 2.25 -4.30 8.39
N PHE A 177 2.32 -5.32 7.51
CA PHE A 177 2.82 -5.15 6.14
C PHE A 177 1.66 -5.08 5.15
N GLU A 178 1.13 -3.89 4.89
CA GLU A 178 0.03 -3.67 3.94
C GLU A 178 0.48 -3.54 2.48
N ALA A 179 1.79 -3.55 2.21
CA ALA A 179 2.26 -3.42 0.84
C ALA A 179 3.44 -4.32 0.54
N ILE A 180 3.28 -5.19 -0.45
CA ILE A 180 4.34 -6.07 -0.94
C ILE A 180 4.48 -5.96 -2.46
N SER A 181 5.72 -6.00 -2.97
CA SER A 181 5.94 -6.01 -4.41
C SER A 181 7.23 -6.73 -4.79
N LYS A 182 7.18 -7.48 -5.89
CA LYS A 182 8.33 -8.21 -6.42
C LYS A 182 9.35 -7.26 -7.05
N ASP A 183 10.61 -7.35 -6.62
CA ASP A 183 11.78 -6.77 -7.30
C ASP A 183 12.77 -7.87 -7.69
N ARG A 184 12.78 -8.24 -8.97
CA ARG A 184 13.62 -9.31 -9.53
C ARG A 184 13.46 -10.63 -8.76
N ASN A 185 14.47 -11.12 -8.06
CA ASN A 185 14.38 -12.37 -7.28
C ASN A 185 14.06 -12.12 -5.79
N THR A 186 13.57 -10.93 -5.47
CA THR A 186 13.26 -10.53 -4.10
C THR A 186 11.84 -10.00 -3.98
N LEU A 187 11.27 -10.12 -2.78
CA LEU A 187 10.05 -9.44 -2.37
C LEU A 187 10.42 -8.25 -1.49
N LEU A 188 9.88 -7.09 -1.81
CA LEU A 188 9.89 -5.92 -0.95
C LEU A 188 8.61 -5.92 -0.12
N SER A 189 8.72 -5.71 1.19
CA SER A 189 7.59 -5.59 2.11
C SER A 189 7.71 -4.27 2.86
N PHE A 190 6.67 -3.45 2.80
CA PHE A 190 6.61 -2.14 3.44
C PHE A 190 5.62 -2.23 4.58
N PHE A 191 5.95 -1.57 5.69
CA PHE A 191 5.02 -1.42 6.79
C PHE A 191 3.87 -0.51 6.37
N GLU A 192 2.75 -0.61 7.05
CA GLU A 192 1.71 0.41 7.03
C GLU A 192 2.25 1.69 7.67
N TYR A 193 2.65 1.60 8.94
CA TYR A 193 3.33 2.68 9.66
C TYR A 193 4.77 2.83 9.14
N ASN A 194 5.07 3.95 8.48
CA ASN A 194 6.42 4.21 7.98
C ASN A 194 7.10 5.37 8.68
N TYR A 195 6.49 6.16 9.55
CA TYR A 195 7.08 7.41 10.04
C TYR A 195 7.90 7.23 11.32
N PHE A 196 9.01 6.51 11.24
CA PHE A 196 9.86 6.22 12.40
C PHE A 196 10.68 7.44 12.84
N ASP A 197 11.02 7.52 14.13
CA ASP A 197 11.92 8.57 14.65
C ASP A 197 13.31 8.48 14.01
N SER A 198 13.76 7.25 13.80
CA SER A 198 15.01 6.91 13.13
C SER A 198 14.80 6.81 11.60
N GLN A 199 15.56 5.96 10.95
CA GLN A 199 15.52 5.77 9.50
C GLN A 199 14.33 4.88 9.11
N ASN A 200 13.45 5.36 8.22
CA ASN A 200 12.44 4.49 7.62
C ASN A 200 13.09 3.38 6.80
N TYR A 201 12.44 2.23 6.74
CA TYR A 201 12.93 1.09 5.97
C TYR A 201 11.79 0.21 5.48
N ALA A 202 12.09 -0.56 4.44
CA ALA A 202 11.29 -1.70 3.99
C ALA A 202 12.10 -2.99 4.18
N TYR A 203 11.46 -4.14 4.23
CA TYR A 203 12.15 -5.41 4.19
C TYR A 203 12.34 -5.92 2.77
N GLN A 204 13.47 -6.58 2.54
CA GLN A 204 13.74 -7.36 1.36
C GLN A 204 13.98 -8.83 1.71
N HIS A 205 13.29 -9.72 1.00
CA HIS A 205 13.42 -11.16 1.14
C HIS A 205 13.75 -11.82 -0.20
N THR A 206 14.64 -12.79 -0.21
CA THR A 206 14.94 -13.58 -1.42
C THR A 206 13.90 -14.68 -1.58
N LEU A 207 13.23 -14.73 -2.74
CA LEU A 207 12.09 -15.63 -2.96
C LEU A 207 12.44 -17.13 -2.95
N SER A 208 13.71 -17.47 -3.21
CA SER A 208 14.20 -18.86 -3.24
C SER A 208 14.58 -19.41 -1.86
N ALA A 209 14.57 -18.59 -0.80
CA ALA A 209 15.08 -18.98 0.51
C ALA A 209 14.03 -18.76 1.60
N ALA A 210 13.23 -19.79 1.88
CA ALA A 210 12.20 -19.76 2.92
C ALA A 210 12.76 -19.49 4.34
N ALA A 211 14.08 -19.60 4.54
CA ALA A 211 14.77 -19.41 5.81
C ALA A 211 15.78 -18.24 5.81
N SER A 212 15.83 -17.39 4.77
CA SER A 212 16.74 -16.25 4.78
C SER A 212 16.15 -15.07 5.56
N PRO A 213 16.92 -14.45 6.48
CA PRO A 213 16.43 -13.31 7.22
C PRO A 213 16.13 -12.13 6.28
N ALA A 214 15.13 -11.34 6.67
CA ALA A 214 14.84 -10.06 6.05
C ALA A 214 16.10 -9.19 6.08
N THR A 215 16.37 -8.47 4.99
CA THR A 215 17.33 -7.36 5.03
C THR A 215 16.54 -6.05 5.01
N ALA A 216 16.81 -5.16 5.98
CA ALA A 216 16.27 -3.81 5.95
C ALA A 216 16.90 -3.02 4.79
N LEU A 217 16.04 -2.38 3.99
CA LEU A 217 16.41 -1.43 2.95
C LEU A 217 16.00 -0.04 3.41
N PRO A 218 16.95 0.90 3.59
CA PRO A 218 16.63 2.28 3.92
C PRO A 218 15.66 2.91 2.91
N LEU A 219 14.66 3.59 3.44
CA LEU A 219 13.63 4.34 2.72
C LEU A 219 13.70 5.80 3.16
N ALA A 220 13.81 6.73 2.22
CA ALA A 220 13.73 8.16 2.55
C ALA A 220 12.45 8.45 3.36
N ARG A 221 12.55 9.31 4.39
CA ARG A 221 11.46 9.59 5.33
C ARG A 221 10.17 9.91 4.57
N LEU A 222 9.14 9.09 4.76
CA LEU A 222 7.84 9.16 4.08
C LEU A 222 6.77 9.32 5.17
N PRO A 223 6.03 10.44 5.20
CA PRO A 223 4.90 10.62 6.11
C PRO A 223 3.73 9.73 5.70
N PHE A 224 2.85 9.44 6.66
CA PHE A 224 1.60 8.70 6.50
C PHE A 224 1.76 7.21 6.13
N ARG A 225 0.64 6.51 6.03
CA ARG A 225 0.59 5.06 5.78
C ARG A 225 1.00 4.74 4.34
N ILE A 226 1.58 3.56 4.14
CA ILE A 226 1.61 2.90 2.83
C ILE A 226 0.65 1.72 2.89
N THR A 227 -0.44 1.79 2.13
CA THR A 227 -1.54 0.82 2.20
C THR A 227 -1.61 -0.13 0.99
N ASP A 228 -0.90 0.18 -0.11
CA ASP A 228 -0.58 -0.79 -1.17
C ASP A 228 0.54 -0.24 -2.07
N ILE A 229 1.21 -1.11 -2.82
CA ILE A 229 2.30 -0.78 -3.74
C ILE A 229 2.27 -1.64 -5.00
N THR A 230 2.48 -1.00 -6.15
CA THR A 230 2.56 -1.69 -7.44
C THR A 230 3.86 -1.36 -8.17
N ARG A 231 4.47 -2.35 -8.81
CA ARG A 231 5.63 -2.13 -9.68
C ARG A 231 5.18 -1.53 -11.00
N THR A 232 5.80 -0.41 -11.39
CA THR A 232 5.48 0.26 -12.67
C THR A 232 6.46 -0.14 -13.78
N THR A 233 7.76 0.01 -13.56
CA THR A 233 8.80 -0.41 -14.51
C THR A 233 10.15 -0.54 -13.85
N GLY A 234 10.94 -1.54 -14.24
CA GLY A 234 12.30 -1.71 -13.72
C GLY A 234 12.32 -1.75 -12.20
N ARG A 235 12.94 -0.77 -11.56
CA ARG A 235 13.01 -0.60 -10.10
C ARG A 235 12.21 0.61 -9.60
N HIS A 236 11.12 0.91 -10.31
CA HIS A 236 10.16 1.95 -9.96
C HIS A 236 8.84 1.32 -9.56
N PHE A 237 8.26 1.90 -8.53
CA PHE A 237 7.03 1.49 -7.91
C PHE A 237 6.14 2.72 -7.72
N THR A 238 4.84 2.50 -7.61
CA THR A 238 3.90 3.50 -7.13
C THR A 238 3.24 2.95 -5.89
N ALA A 239 3.08 3.77 -4.87
CA ALA A 239 2.41 3.42 -3.64
C ALA A 239 1.27 4.38 -3.35
N ILE A 240 0.26 3.87 -2.65
CA ILE A 240 -0.73 4.71 -1.97
C ILE A 240 -0.04 5.32 -0.75
N ASN A 241 -0.25 6.61 -0.53
CA ASN A 241 0.22 7.28 0.68
C ASN A 241 -0.94 8.01 1.34
N TYR A 242 -1.42 7.44 2.45
CA TYR A 242 -2.72 7.76 3.03
C TYR A 242 -2.60 8.14 4.50
N PHE A 243 -3.24 9.25 4.87
CA PHE A 243 -3.47 9.64 6.25
C PHE A 243 -4.96 9.55 6.54
N PHE A 244 -5.30 8.64 7.47
CA PHE A 244 -6.60 8.61 8.11
C PHE A 244 -6.58 9.51 9.35
N LYS A 245 -7.56 10.40 9.47
CA LYS A 245 -7.61 11.41 10.54
C LYS A 245 -7.89 10.86 11.94
N GLY A 246 -8.07 9.55 12.08
CA GLY A 246 -8.70 8.85 13.19
C GLY A 246 -8.37 9.35 14.61
N GLU A 247 -9.13 8.82 15.57
CA GLU A 247 -9.02 9.17 16.98
C GLU A 247 -8.40 8.00 17.76
N GLY A 248 -8.09 8.20 19.04
CA GLY A 248 -7.51 7.15 19.88
C GLY A 248 -6.16 6.65 19.38
N GLU A 249 -6.04 5.35 19.10
CA GLU A 249 -4.77 4.74 18.71
C GLU A 249 -4.30 5.17 17.31
N ASP A 250 -5.23 5.53 16.41
CA ASP A 250 -4.91 6.09 15.08
C ASP A 250 -4.12 7.40 15.15
N THR A 251 -4.10 8.06 16.31
CA THR A 251 -3.31 9.28 16.48
C THR A 251 -1.81 9.05 16.30
N VAL A 252 -1.35 7.80 16.34
CA VAL A 252 0.04 7.41 16.04
C VAL A 252 0.48 7.85 14.63
N TYR A 253 -0.43 7.91 13.65
CA TYR A 253 -0.09 8.29 12.26
C TYR A 253 0.04 9.81 12.05
N ARG A 254 -0.24 10.63 13.07
CA ARG A 254 -0.13 12.08 12.97
C ARG A 254 1.32 12.49 12.93
N THR A 255 1.68 13.32 11.95
CA THR A 255 3.03 13.87 11.89
C THR A 255 3.27 14.86 13.03
N PRO A 256 4.48 14.88 13.60
CA PRO A 256 4.82 15.79 14.69
C PRO A 256 4.90 17.23 14.18
N ALA A 257 4.74 18.20 15.10
CA ALA A 257 4.85 19.63 14.77
C ALA A 257 6.23 20.03 14.22
N THR A 258 7.26 19.21 14.45
CA THR A 258 8.60 19.36 13.89
C THR A 258 8.68 19.05 12.39
N ASP A 259 7.62 18.46 11.81
CA ASP A 259 7.43 18.31 10.37
C ASP A 259 6.24 19.18 9.89
N PRO A 260 6.46 20.50 9.75
CA PRO A 260 5.40 21.43 9.35
C PRO A 260 4.90 21.16 7.93
N ALA A 261 5.75 20.64 7.04
CA ALA A 261 5.38 20.36 5.65
C ALA A 261 4.34 19.26 5.57
N SER A 262 4.56 18.13 6.27
CA SER A 262 3.58 17.05 6.30
C SER A 262 2.35 17.40 7.14
N THR A 263 2.54 18.14 8.25
CA THR A 263 1.43 18.55 9.12
C THR A 263 0.45 19.49 8.39
N ALA A 264 0.94 20.35 7.52
CA ALA A 264 0.09 21.24 6.72
C ALA A 264 -0.84 20.49 5.73
N LEU A 265 -0.48 19.27 5.32
CA LEU A 265 -1.28 18.46 4.40
C LEU A 265 -2.52 17.81 5.06
N ILE A 266 -2.52 17.70 6.38
CA ILE A 266 -3.52 16.92 7.13
C ILE A 266 -4.29 17.75 8.14
N ARG A 267 -3.98 19.05 8.24
CA ARG A 267 -4.50 19.91 9.31
C ARG A 267 -4.91 21.29 8.78
N THR A 268 -6.08 21.74 9.19
CA THR A 268 -6.57 23.10 8.97
C THR A 268 -6.91 23.71 10.32
N GLY A 269 -6.13 24.72 10.75
CA GLY A 269 -6.26 25.28 12.10
C GLY A 269 -5.98 24.23 13.17
N ALA A 270 -6.98 23.85 13.97
CA ALA A 270 -6.88 22.80 14.98
C ALA A 270 -7.42 21.42 14.52
N ALA A 271 -8.09 21.35 13.36
CA ALA A 271 -8.80 20.16 12.92
C ALA A 271 -7.95 19.32 11.96
N TYR A 272 -7.98 17.99 12.15
CA TYR A 272 -7.41 17.01 11.21
C TYR A 272 -8.41 16.61 10.13
N HIS A 273 -7.91 16.37 8.92
CA HIS A 273 -8.67 15.84 7.80
C HIS A 273 -7.91 14.71 7.10
N ASN A 274 -8.64 13.81 6.43
CA ASN A 274 -8.03 12.73 5.66
C ASN A 274 -7.26 13.30 4.47
N TYR A 275 -6.16 12.65 4.11
CA TYR A 275 -5.32 13.05 2.98
C TYR A 275 -4.82 11.82 2.24
N CYS A 276 -4.92 11.83 0.91
CA CYS A 276 -4.45 10.74 0.07
C CYS A 276 -3.73 11.25 -1.16
N ARG A 277 -2.57 10.67 -1.45
CA ARG A 277 -1.82 10.90 -2.69
C ARG A 277 -1.23 9.60 -3.22
N LEU A 278 -0.81 9.62 -4.47
CA LEU A 278 0.08 8.59 -5.00
C LEU A 278 1.52 9.10 -4.95
N VAL A 279 2.45 8.21 -4.57
CA VAL A 279 3.89 8.50 -4.57
C VAL A 279 4.63 7.52 -5.49
N ALA A 280 5.64 8.00 -6.19
CA ALA A 280 6.58 7.16 -6.93
C ALA A 280 7.73 6.79 -6.01
N ILE A 281 7.97 5.49 -5.83
CA ILE A 281 9.11 4.96 -5.08
C ILE A 281 10.13 4.42 -6.09
N ARG A 282 11.40 4.77 -5.90
CA ARG A 282 12.50 4.34 -6.76
C ARG A 282 13.58 3.68 -5.93
N ARG A 283 14.02 2.51 -6.37
CA ARG A 283 15.18 1.83 -5.79
C ARG A 283 16.46 2.15 -6.56
N ARG A 284 17.48 2.66 -5.85
CA ARG A 284 18.85 2.87 -6.36
C ARG A 284 19.82 2.10 -5.45
N GLY A 285 20.41 1.03 -5.97
CA GLY A 285 21.25 0.15 -5.15
C GLY A 285 20.47 -0.45 -3.97
N ARG A 286 20.88 -0.10 -2.75
CA ARG A 286 20.28 -0.54 -1.48
C ARG A 286 19.35 0.49 -0.84
N GLU A 287 19.07 1.59 -1.52
CA GLU A 287 18.24 2.68 -0.99
C GLU A 287 16.95 2.83 -1.79
N LEU A 288 15.89 3.24 -1.09
CA LEU A 288 14.60 3.61 -1.63
C LEU A 288 14.40 5.10 -1.42
N SER A 289 14.07 5.82 -2.49
CA SER A 289 13.63 7.22 -2.43
C SER A 289 12.23 7.35 -2.98
N TRP A 290 11.57 8.47 -2.69
CA TRP A 290 10.22 8.71 -3.18
C TRP A 290 10.01 10.16 -3.62
N GLN A 291 8.97 10.37 -4.42
CA GLN A 291 8.46 11.69 -4.79
C GLN A 291 6.94 11.62 -4.99
N PRO A 292 6.18 12.68 -4.72
CA PRO A 292 4.75 12.70 -4.99
C PRO A 292 4.46 12.62 -6.50
N ILE A 293 3.37 11.96 -6.87
CA ILE A 293 2.84 11.91 -8.24
C ILE A 293 1.68 12.89 -8.40
N GLY A 294 0.75 12.88 -7.45
CA GLY A 294 -0.46 13.69 -7.48
C GLY A 294 -1.40 13.32 -6.35
N GLU A 295 -2.32 14.23 -6.04
CA GLU A 295 -3.28 14.10 -4.96
C GLU A 295 -4.61 13.56 -5.47
N LEU A 296 -5.31 12.80 -4.63
CA LEU A 296 -6.67 12.39 -4.92
C LEU A 296 -7.59 13.62 -4.86
N PRO A 297 -8.62 13.71 -5.73
CA PRO A 297 -9.62 14.77 -5.62
C PRO A 297 -10.35 14.71 -4.27
N GLY A 298 -10.78 15.87 -3.76
CA GLY A 298 -11.44 16.02 -2.45
C GLY A 298 -12.46 14.92 -2.07
N PRO A 299 -13.44 14.58 -2.94
CA PRO A 299 -14.41 13.52 -2.65
C PRO A 299 -13.80 12.14 -2.36
N TYR A 300 -12.58 11.87 -2.84
CA TYR A 300 -11.88 10.59 -2.74
C TYR A 300 -10.79 10.58 -1.65
N MET A 301 -10.59 11.70 -0.92
CA MET A 301 -9.57 11.79 0.12
C MET A 301 -9.85 10.92 1.35
N GLY A 302 -11.12 10.58 1.60
CA GLY A 302 -11.54 9.90 2.82
C GLY A 302 -11.93 8.43 2.66
N TYR A 303 -11.68 7.83 1.50
CA TYR A 303 -11.88 6.39 1.31
C TYR A 303 -10.70 5.64 1.93
N ASN A 304 -10.94 4.50 2.59
CA ASN A 304 -9.88 3.63 3.09
C ASN A 304 -9.23 2.87 1.92
N TRP A 305 -8.33 3.51 1.17
CA TRP A 305 -7.69 2.92 0.00
C TRP A 305 -6.65 1.88 0.40
N GLU A 306 -6.85 0.62 0.00
CA GLU A 306 -6.02 -0.53 0.41
C GLU A 306 -5.59 -1.39 -0.81
N GLY A 307 -5.84 -0.90 -2.03
CA GLY A 307 -5.44 -1.64 -3.22
C GLY A 307 -5.08 -0.77 -4.42
N LEU A 308 -3.97 -1.10 -5.09
CA LEU A 308 -3.34 -0.33 -6.17
C LEU A 308 -2.75 -1.25 -7.25
N ALA A 309 -3.14 -1.05 -8.52
CA ALA A 309 -2.50 -1.73 -9.65
C ALA A 309 -2.21 -0.77 -10.81
N ALA A 310 -0.97 -0.74 -11.29
CA ALA A 310 -0.60 0.08 -12.44
C ALA A 310 -1.10 -0.52 -13.76
N HIS A 311 -1.82 0.28 -14.55
CA HIS A 311 -2.33 -0.13 -15.85
C HIS A 311 -2.26 1.00 -16.89
N LYS A 312 -1.58 0.73 -18.01
CA LYS A 312 -1.35 1.69 -19.10
C LYS A 312 -0.84 3.03 -18.55
N LYS A 313 -1.60 4.11 -18.77
CA LYS A 313 -1.27 5.48 -18.36
C LYS A 313 -1.94 5.86 -17.03
N GLY A 314 -2.18 4.89 -16.15
CA GLY A 314 -2.96 5.10 -14.94
C GLY A 314 -2.83 3.98 -13.93
N TYR A 315 -3.78 3.97 -13.01
CA TYR A 315 -3.82 3.07 -11.87
C TYR A 315 -5.26 2.67 -11.57
N PHE A 316 -5.49 1.39 -11.25
CA PHE A 316 -6.71 1.00 -10.54
C PHE A 316 -6.49 1.20 -9.05
N LEU A 317 -7.50 1.73 -8.36
CA LEU A 317 -7.54 1.92 -6.91
C LEU A 317 -8.83 1.33 -6.36
N ILE A 318 -8.77 0.60 -5.25
CA ILE A 318 -9.95 0.09 -4.54
C ILE A 318 -9.87 0.42 -3.06
N ASN A 319 -11.00 0.79 -2.46
CA ASN A 319 -11.09 0.89 -1.01
C ASN A 319 -11.42 -0.48 -0.41
N ASP A 320 -11.00 -0.66 0.84
CA ASP A 320 -11.30 -1.85 1.61
C ASP A 320 -12.81 -1.96 1.89
N LYS A 321 -13.31 -1.33 2.96
CA LYS A 321 -14.70 -1.41 3.43
C LYS A 321 -15.44 -0.10 3.29
N TYR A 322 -14.82 0.95 3.84
CA TYR A 322 -15.52 2.17 4.17
C TYR A 322 -15.41 3.21 3.06
N THR A 323 -16.56 3.56 2.47
CA THR A 323 -16.77 4.87 1.86
C THR A 323 -16.89 5.95 2.95
N PRO A 324 -16.69 7.23 2.62
CA PRO A 324 -16.80 8.32 3.60
C PRO A 324 -18.17 8.41 4.29
N GLN A 325 -19.22 7.84 3.69
CA GLN A 325 -20.59 7.88 4.19
C GLN A 325 -21.30 6.55 3.91
N LYS A 326 -22.26 6.19 4.78
CA LYS A 326 -23.15 5.04 4.61
C LYS A 326 -24.15 5.28 3.45
N PRO A 327 -24.66 4.23 2.79
CA PRO A 327 -24.25 2.83 2.95
C PRO A 327 -22.83 2.60 2.43
N PHE A 328 -22.07 1.76 3.14
CA PHE A 328 -20.71 1.43 2.73
C PHE A 328 -20.72 0.54 1.48
N THR A 329 -19.71 0.73 0.63
CA THR A 329 -19.50 -0.05 -0.59
C THR A 329 -18.01 -0.14 -0.87
N SER A 330 -17.58 -1.26 -1.45
CA SER A 330 -16.28 -1.30 -2.11
C SER A 330 -16.39 -0.59 -3.45
N THR A 331 -15.44 0.29 -3.74
CA THR A 331 -15.43 1.22 -4.87
C THR A 331 -14.12 1.04 -5.61
N LEU A 332 -14.19 0.58 -6.86
CA LEU A 332 -13.06 0.53 -7.77
C LEU A 332 -13.06 1.80 -8.62
N VAL A 333 -11.89 2.41 -8.77
CA VAL A 333 -11.69 3.57 -9.64
C VAL A 333 -10.49 3.37 -10.56
N TYR A 334 -10.51 4.00 -11.73
CA TYR A 334 -9.34 4.19 -12.57
C TYR A 334 -8.86 5.63 -12.48
N ILE A 335 -7.59 5.80 -12.13
CA ILE A 335 -6.91 7.07 -12.02
C ILE A 335 -6.01 7.26 -13.22
N ARG A 336 -6.24 8.32 -14.00
CA ARG A 336 -5.36 8.67 -15.13
C ARG A 336 -4.18 9.49 -14.60
N LYS A 337 -2.97 9.15 -15.03
CA LYS A 337 -1.77 9.97 -14.79
C LYS A 337 -1.96 11.35 -15.44
N PRO A 338 -1.42 12.41 -14.83
CA PRO A 338 -1.44 13.75 -15.41
C PRO A 338 -0.81 13.80 -16.80
#